data_AF-A0A3R6Q909-F1
#
_entry.id   AF-A0A3R6Q909-F1
#
_cell.length_a   1.000
_cell.length_b   1.000
_cell.length_c   1.000
_cell.angle_alpha   90.00
_cell.angle_beta   90.00
_cell.angle_gamma   90.00
#
_symmetry.space_group_name_H-M   'P 1'
#
loop_
_entity.id
_entity.type
_entity.pdbx_description
1 polymer ?
#
loop_
_entity_poly.entity_id
_entity_poly.type
_entity_poly.pdbx_seq_one_letter_code
_entity_poly.pdbx_strand_id
1 'polypeptide(L)'
;MKRASDVELILLNEVENNRYVHLYLEGNTWCAYERSAYYLAVMNFPVCLDIEIVHDDGYEVILMKASFNIDQMRLPLCRSTVLRTVADDRLLFQIDKPIEGFVEWKGGQVSRMPA
;
A
#
# COMPACT_ATOMS: atom_id res chain seq x y z
N MET A 1 -1.42 5.20 15.72
CA MET A 1 -2.53 4.21 15.64
C MET A 1 -3.52 4.78 14.65
N LYS A 2 -3.79 4.08 13.55
CA LYS A 2 -4.74 4.56 12.53
C LYS A 2 -6.15 4.60 13.09
N ARG A 3 -6.95 5.56 12.63
CA ARG A 3 -8.38 5.59 12.97
C ARG A 3 -9.11 4.59 12.08
N ALA A 4 -10.21 4.05 12.58
CA ALA A 4 -11.12 3.18 11.81
C ALA A 4 -11.50 3.79 10.45
N SER A 5 -11.80 5.10 10.43
CA SER A 5 -12.12 5.85 9.21
C SER A 5 -11.00 5.84 8.15
N ASP A 6 -9.74 5.72 8.57
CA ASP A 6 -8.61 5.64 7.65
C ASP A 6 -8.56 4.23 7.01
N VAL A 7 -8.93 3.19 7.76
CA VAL A 7 -8.98 1.81 7.28
C VAL A 7 -10.09 1.61 6.25
N GLU A 8 -11.30 2.11 6.52
CA GLU A 8 -12.40 2.03 5.55
C GLU A 8 -12.02 2.68 4.22
N LEU A 9 -11.37 3.85 4.26
CA LEU A 9 -10.91 4.52 3.06
C LEU A 9 -9.80 3.74 2.34
N ILE A 10 -8.84 3.19 3.09
CA ILE A 10 -7.79 2.33 2.52
C ILE A 10 -8.43 1.15 1.80
N LEU A 11 -9.38 0.45 2.43
CA LEU A 11 -10.06 -0.69 1.83
C LEU A 11 -10.86 -0.28 0.58
N LEU A 12 -11.58 0.85 0.63
CA LEU A 12 -12.31 1.39 -0.53
C LEU A 12 -11.37 1.68 -1.70
N ASN A 13 -10.20 2.24 -1.41
CA ASN A 13 -9.18 2.53 -2.40
C ASN A 13 -8.47 1.28 -2.93
N GLU A 14 -8.51 0.14 -2.22
CA GLU A 14 -7.72 -1.03 -2.60
C GLU A 14 -8.56 -2.18 -3.17
N VAL A 15 -9.85 -2.30 -2.85
CA VAL A 15 -10.68 -3.49 -3.16
C VAL A 15 -10.77 -3.80 -4.66
N GLU A 16 -10.88 -2.78 -5.51
CA GLU A 16 -10.95 -2.88 -6.97
C GLU A 16 -9.83 -2.08 -7.67
N ASN A 17 -8.81 -1.68 -6.93
CA ASN A 17 -7.70 -0.92 -7.48
C ASN A 17 -6.79 -1.79 -8.34
N ASN A 18 -6.92 -1.62 -9.65
CA ASN A 18 -6.09 -2.30 -10.62
C ASN A 18 -5.02 -1.40 -11.24
N ARG A 19 -5.00 -0.09 -10.98
CA ARG A 19 -4.23 0.87 -11.80
C ARG A 19 -3.60 2.02 -11.05
N TYR A 20 -3.73 2.07 -9.74
CA TYR A 20 -3.21 3.14 -8.93
C TYR A 20 -2.37 2.60 -7.78
N VAL A 21 -1.47 3.43 -7.29
CA VAL A 21 -0.76 3.21 -6.04
C VAL A 21 -1.08 4.35 -5.12
N HIS A 22 -1.69 4.01 -3.98
CA HIS A 22 -2.05 4.93 -2.93
C HIS A 22 -0.94 4.93 -1.86
N LEU A 23 -0.42 6.11 -1.55
CA LEU A 23 0.55 6.33 -0.49
C LEU A 23 -0.06 7.23 0.59
N TYR A 24 0.15 6.85 1.83
CA TYR A 24 -0.30 7.56 3.03
C TYR A 24 0.92 7.89 3.88
N LEU A 25 1.06 9.15 4.28
CA LEU A 25 2.19 9.61 5.07
C LEU A 25 1.94 9.31 6.55
N GLU A 26 2.85 8.56 7.16
CA GLU A 26 2.84 8.25 8.59
C GLU A 26 4.14 8.73 9.22
N GLY A 27 4.09 9.90 9.87
CA GLY A 27 5.28 10.57 10.36
C GLY A 27 6.19 10.94 9.19
N ASN A 28 7.35 10.28 9.08
CA ASN A 28 8.33 10.50 8.01
C ASN A 28 8.43 9.34 7.01
N THR A 29 7.39 8.50 6.96
CA THR A 29 7.38 7.24 6.20
C THR A 29 6.17 7.20 5.29
N TRP A 30 6.39 6.92 4.01
CA TRP A 30 5.31 6.62 3.08
C TRP A 30 4.88 5.16 3.25
N CYS A 31 3.57 4.97 3.40
CA CYS A 31 2.95 3.67 3.58
C CYS A 31 1.96 3.39 2.44
N ALA A 32 2.04 2.20 1.88
CA ALA A 32 1.08 1.65 0.93
C ALA A 32 0.43 0.40 1.52
N TYR A 33 -0.79 0.10 1.07
CA TYR A 33 -1.57 -1.01 1.59
C TYR A 33 -1.99 -1.96 0.48
N GLU A 34 -2.24 -3.23 0.83
CA GLU A 34 -2.87 -4.22 -0.05
C GLU A 34 -2.26 -4.27 -1.47
N ARG A 35 -3.03 -3.87 -2.50
CA ARG A 35 -2.58 -3.95 -3.90
C ARG A 35 -1.48 -2.94 -4.19
N SER A 36 -1.58 -1.73 -3.63
CA SER A 36 -0.51 -0.73 -3.69
C SER A 36 0.79 -1.23 -3.05
N ALA A 37 0.71 -1.92 -1.90
CA ALA A 37 1.86 -2.53 -1.23
C ALA A 37 2.50 -3.63 -2.10
N TYR A 38 1.67 -4.49 -2.66
CA TYR A 38 2.11 -5.55 -3.56
C TYR A 38 2.81 -5.03 -4.81
N TYR A 39 2.25 -4.00 -5.44
CA TYR A 39 2.86 -3.40 -6.62
C TYR A 39 4.28 -2.90 -6.33
N LEU A 40 4.47 -2.18 -5.22
CA LEU A 40 5.78 -1.69 -4.81
C LEU A 40 6.77 -2.84 -4.55
N ALA A 41 6.31 -3.91 -3.91
CA ALA A 41 7.13 -5.09 -3.63
C ALA A 41 7.59 -5.81 -4.92
N VAL A 42 6.69 -6.04 -5.87
CA VAL A 42 7.00 -6.73 -7.15
C VAL A 42 7.86 -5.87 -8.08
N MET A 43 7.76 -4.55 -8.00
CA MET A 43 8.59 -3.64 -8.77
C MET A 43 10.00 -3.45 -8.18
N ASN A 44 10.40 -4.28 -7.20
CA ASN A 44 11.67 -4.19 -6.47
C ASN A 44 11.93 -2.80 -5.88
N PHE A 45 10.86 -2.09 -5.49
CA PHE A 45 11.01 -0.88 -4.70
C PHE A 45 11.55 -1.27 -3.32
N PRO A 46 12.48 -0.49 -2.72
CA PRO A 46 13.06 -0.81 -1.42
C PRO A 46 12.06 -0.53 -0.28
N VAL A 47 11.01 -1.37 -0.18
CA VAL A 47 9.99 -1.30 0.86
C VAL A 47 10.25 -2.33 1.96
N CYS A 48 9.93 -1.95 3.18
CA CYS A 48 9.76 -2.87 4.30
C CYS A 48 8.30 -3.36 4.29
N LEU A 49 8.12 -4.68 4.17
CA LEU A 49 6.81 -5.32 4.25
C LEU A 49 6.47 -5.69 5.69
N ASP A 50 5.24 -5.43 6.08
CA ASP A 50 4.71 -5.73 7.40
C ASP A 50 3.21 -6.10 7.33
N ILE A 51 2.70 -6.72 8.39
CA ILE A 51 1.25 -6.91 8.60
C ILE A 51 0.78 -5.87 9.62
N GLU A 52 -0.18 -5.06 9.22
CA GLU A 52 -0.87 -4.13 10.13
C GLU A 52 -2.22 -4.73 10.51
N ILE A 53 -2.40 -5.07 11.79
CA ILE A 53 -3.67 -5.53 12.35
C ILE A 53 -4.37 -4.34 12.99
N VAL A 54 -5.51 -3.96 12.44
CA VAL A 54 -6.35 -2.91 13.00
C VAL A 54 -7.57 -3.53 13.68
N HIS A 55 -7.78 -3.14 14.93
CA HIS A 55 -8.94 -3.56 15.72
C HIS A 55 -9.99 -2.45 15.61
N ASP A 56 -11.15 -2.78 15.05
CA ASP A 56 -12.27 -1.86 14.89
C ASP A 56 -13.56 -2.52 15.33
N ASP A 57 -14.21 -1.97 16.36
CA ASP A 57 -15.51 -2.38 16.90
C ASP A 57 -15.81 -3.90 16.92
N GLY A 58 -14.82 -4.71 17.34
CA GLY A 58 -14.95 -6.16 17.50
C GLY A 58 -14.54 -7.01 16.29
N TYR A 59 -14.01 -6.39 15.24
CA TYR A 59 -13.40 -7.06 14.09
C TYR A 59 -11.90 -6.75 13.99
N GLU A 60 -11.13 -7.75 13.55
CA GLU A 60 -9.71 -7.60 13.23
C GLU A 60 -9.55 -7.52 11.71
N VAL A 61 -9.02 -6.40 11.24
CA VAL A 61 -8.70 -6.19 9.83
C VAL A 61 -7.20 -6.39 9.65
N ILE A 62 -6.82 -7.39 8.86
CA ILE A 62 -5.43 -7.72 8.55
C ILE A 62 -5.03 -7.09 7.21
N LEU A 63 -4.19 -6.06 7.27
CA LEU A 63 -3.70 -5.34 6.11
C LEU A 63 -2.24 -5.68 5.83
N MET A 64 -1.92 -5.95 4.57
CA MET A 64 -0.53 -5.93 4.11
C MET A 64 -0.08 -4.48 3.97
N LYS A 65 1.05 -4.15 4.59
CA LYS A 65 1.67 -2.82 4.55
C LYS A 65 3.03 -2.90 3.87
N ALA A 66 3.30 -1.95 2.97
CA ALA A 66 4.64 -1.64 2.49
C ALA A 66 5.02 -0.25 2.95
N SER A 67 6.22 -0.08 3.49
CA SER A 67 6.68 1.20 4.02
C SER A 67 8.10 1.54 3.56
N PHE A 68 8.37 2.82 3.34
CA PHE A 68 9.71 3.33 3.01
C PHE A 68 9.85 4.78 3.47
N ASN A 69 11.07 5.19 3.79
CA ASN A 69 11.32 6.55 4.25
C ASN A 69 11.11 7.55 3.11
N ILE A 70 10.61 8.75 3.41
CA ILE A 70 10.43 9.83 2.42
C ILE A 70 11.69 10.12 1.60
N ASP A 71 12.87 10.05 2.21
CA ASP A 71 14.17 10.28 1.57
C ASP A 71 14.55 9.18 0.56
N GLN A 72 13.94 7.99 0.71
CA GLN A 72 14.14 6.84 -0.17
C GLN A 72 13.16 6.84 -1.35
N MET A 73 12.31 7.87 -1.46
CA MET A 73 11.32 7.98 -2.53
C MET A 73 12.00 8.20 -3.89
N ARG A 74 12.43 7.10 -4.51
CA ARG A 74 12.86 7.03 -5.90
C ARG A 74 11.77 6.34 -6.69
N LEU A 75 10.70 7.10 -7.00
CA LEU A 75 9.67 6.57 -7.88
C LEU A 75 10.36 6.03 -9.15
N PRO A 76 10.16 4.75 -9.52
CA PRO A 76 10.54 4.31 -10.85
C PRO A 76 9.66 5.10 -11.82
N LEU A 77 10.19 6.23 -12.30
CA LEU A 77 9.52 7.10 -13.24
C LEU A 77 9.40 6.31 -14.55
N CYS A 78 8.33 5.54 -14.66
CA CYS A 78 7.84 5.19 -15.98
C CYS A 78 7.47 6.49 -16.67
N ARG A 79 7.77 6.61 -17.97
CA ARG A 79 7.60 7.88 -18.72
C ARG A 79 6.14 8.39 -18.70
N SER A 80 5.20 7.53 -18.35
CA SER A 80 3.75 7.77 -18.26
C SER A 80 3.20 7.86 -16.84
N THR A 81 4.02 7.67 -15.80
CA THR A 81 3.56 7.76 -14.41
C THR A 81 3.22 9.20 -14.05
N VAL A 82 1.93 9.48 -13.85
CA VAL A 82 1.46 10.79 -13.39
C VAL A 82 1.31 10.75 -11.88
N LEU A 83 2.20 11.46 -11.18
CA LEU A 83 2.07 11.70 -9.74
C LEU A 83 1.02 12.78 -9.49
N ARG A 84 0.06 12.48 -8.62
CA ARG A 84 -0.99 13.39 -8.17
C ARG A 84 -0.95 13.46 -6.65
N THR A 85 -0.70 14.65 -6.12
CA THR A 85 -0.97 14.94 -4.71
C THR A 85 -2.47 15.10 -4.54
N VAL A 86 -3.07 14.27 -3.68
CA VAL A 86 -4.52 14.29 -3.44
C VAL A 86 -4.86 14.91 -2.08
N ALA A 87 -3.91 14.91 -1.14
CA ALA A 87 -3.94 15.67 0.11
C ALA A 87 -2.49 15.87 0.61
N ASP A 88 -2.30 16.66 1.67
CA ASP A 88 -0.97 16.93 2.25
C ASP A 88 -0.25 15.66 2.72
N ASP A 89 -1.01 14.66 3.17
CA ASP A 89 -0.55 13.38 3.69
C ASP A 89 -0.76 12.22 2.70
N ARG A 90 -1.16 12.49 1.44
CA ARG A 90 -1.57 11.46 0.49
C ARG A 90 -1.08 11.71 -0.93
N LEU A 91 -0.44 10.69 -1.48
CA LEU A 91 -0.03 10.67 -2.88
C LEU A 91 -0.74 9.53 -3.62
N LEU A 92 -1.04 9.81 -4.87
CA LEU A 92 -1.62 8.87 -5.81
C LEU A 92 -0.79 8.89 -7.08
N PHE A 93 -0.42 7.73 -7.60
CA PHE A 93 0.11 7.67 -8.97
C PHE A 93 -0.53 6.53 -9.76
N GLN A 94 -0.70 6.78 -11.04
CA GLN A 94 -1.23 5.81 -11.98
C GLN A 94 -0.11 4.94 -12.54
N ILE A 95 -0.38 3.65 -12.69
CA ILE A 95 0.52 2.67 -13.28
C ILE A 95 0.01 2.23 -14.65
N ASP A 96 0.93 1.86 -15.55
CA ASP A 96 0.60 1.52 -16.93
C ASP A 96 0.01 0.12 -17.11
N LYS A 97 0.44 -0.80 -16.23
CA LYS A 97 0.01 -2.20 -16.25
C LYS A 97 -0.93 -2.47 -15.09
N PRO A 98 -1.95 -3.31 -15.27
CA PRO A 98 -2.85 -3.66 -14.19
C PRO A 98 -2.12 -4.42 -13.07
N ILE A 99 -2.58 -4.25 -11.84
CA ILE A 99 -2.14 -5.05 -10.69
C ILE A 99 -2.80 -6.43 -10.79
N GLU A 100 -2.02 -7.46 -11.12
CA GLU A 100 -2.44 -8.86 -11.22
C GLU A 100 -1.63 -9.73 -10.26
N GLY A 101 -2.20 -10.81 -9.73
CA GLY A 101 -1.47 -11.76 -8.86
C GLY A 101 -1.37 -11.36 -7.38
N PHE A 102 -2.10 -10.31 -6.97
CA PHE A 102 -2.10 -9.83 -5.58
C PHE A 102 -2.58 -10.89 -4.59
N VAL A 103 -3.66 -11.60 -4.91
CA VAL A 103 -4.31 -12.54 -3.98
C VAL A 103 -3.38 -13.70 -3.65
N GLU A 104 -2.75 -14.28 -4.68
CA GLU A 104 -1.77 -15.36 -4.56
C GLU A 104 -0.54 -14.89 -3.78
N TRP A 105 -0.05 -13.68 -4.07
CA TRP A 105 1.08 -13.10 -3.36
C TRP A 105 0.78 -12.88 -1.88
N LYS A 106 -0.39 -12.29 -1.54
CA LYS A 106 -0.79 -12.02 -0.15
C LYS A 106 -0.89 -13.32 0.64
N GLY A 107 -1.53 -14.35 0.08
CA GLY A 107 -1.57 -15.68 0.70
C GLY A 107 -0.18 -16.26 0.96
N GLY A 108 0.77 -16.05 0.04
CA GLY A 108 2.17 -16.42 0.22
C GLY A 108 2.92 -15.63 1.31
N GLN A 109 2.60 -14.35 1.53
CA GLN A 109 3.21 -13.57 2.61
C GLN A 109 2.67 -13.96 3.98
N VAL A 110 1.35 -14.06 4.11
CA VAL A 110 0.68 -14.40 5.37
C VAL A 110 1.11 -15.79 5.86
N SER A 111 1.25 -16.76 4.96
CA SER A 111 1.73 -18.11 5.30
C SER A 111 3.21 -18.19 5.72
N ARG A 112 4.02 -17.19 5.37
CA ARG A 112 5.46 -17.15 5.71
C ARG A 112 5.74 -16.40 7.00
N MET A 113 4.79 -15.64 7.52
CA MET A 113 4.94 -14.90 8.76
C MET A 113 4.64 -15.84 9.94
N PRO A 114 5.50 -15.87 10.98
CA PRO A 114 5.27 -16.73 12.14
C PRO A 114 3.97 -16.30 12.84
N ALA A 115 3.22 -17.29 13.31
CA ALA A 115 1.97 -17.12 14.06
C ALA A 115 2.20 -16.47 15.43
#